data_AF-A0A0F7EIH6-F1
#
_entry.id   AF-A0A0F7EIH6-F1
#
_cell.length_a   1.000
_cell.length_b   1.000
_cell.length_c   1.000
_cell.angle_alpha   90.00
_cell.angle_beta   90.00
_cell.angle_gamma   90.00
#
_symmetry.space_group_name_H-M   'P 1'
#
loop_
_entity.id
_entity.type
_entity.pdbx_description
1 polymer ?
#
loop_
_entity_poly.entity_id
_entity_poly.type
_entity_poly.pdbx_seq_one_letter_code
_entity_poly.pdbx_strand_id
1 'polypeptide(L)'
;MSGQNVDLGVLSAIPSKTYTVTEPEGDAFTITEKINGKVIRTFAGTNSKENTATIPLNTWLRLTLTAVHTLTIEATDSKGMTSTRSYTFRRSADKIAFALRNPFGTDIAAKRILVTIDATIPAGADYKAEVCNNAFDELPTWEDATNHVKFNRGFILTNKEKTAEKWGVSVRFSFTKGTATEPLIVKGFGGAFD
;
A
#
# COMPACT_ATOMS: atom_id res chain seq x y z
N MET A 1 -10.49 -21.13 20.63
CA MET A 1 -9.84 -19.90 20.09
C MET A 1 -10.24 -18.70 20.94
N SER A 2 -9.30 -17.79 21.25
CA SER A 2 -9.57 -16.60 22.06
C SER A 2 -10.31 -15.48 21.29
N GLY A 3 -10.68 -14.42 22.01
CA GLY A 3 -11.37 -13.27 21.46
C GLY A 3 -12.84 -13.52 21.11
N GLN A 4 -13.46 -12.51 20.53
CA GLN A 4 -14.87 -12.51 20.07
C GLN A 4 -14.96 -11.97 18.65
N ASN A 5 -16.09 -12.24 17.99
CA ASN A 5 -16.35 -11.60 16.70
C ASN A 5 -16.56 -10.09 16.92
N VAL A 6 -15.90 -9.26 16.12
CA VAL A 6 -15.91 -7.80 16.32
C VAL A 6 -16.03 -7.08 14.99
N ASP A 7 -16.87 -6.04 14.94
CA ASP A 7 -16.82 -5.03 13.90
C ASP A 7 -15.75 -3.99 14.25
N LEU A 8 -14.72 -3.89 13.42
CA LEU A 8 -13.62 -2.95 13.56
C LEU A 8 -13.96 -1.56 12.98
N GLY A 9 -15.15 -1.41 12.40
CA GLY A 9 -15.60 -0.15 11.84
C GLY A 9 -14.87 0.22 10.55
N VAL A 10 -14.58 1.50 10.38
CA VAL A 10 -13.92 2.04 9.18
C VAL A 10 -12.42 2.16 9.44
N LEU A 11 -11.61 1.55 8.56
CA LEU A 11 -10.16 1.48 8.70
C LEU A 11 -9.45 2.10 7.49
N SER A 12 -8.52 3.01 7.76
CA SER A 12 -7.59 3.57 6.77
C SER A 12 -6.22 2.88 6.76
N ALA A 13 -5.96 2.02 7.76
CA ALA A 13 -4.73 1.26 7.90
C ALA A 13 -5.03 -0.24 8.08
N ILE A 14 -4.04 -1.08 7.75
CA ILE A 14 -4.15 -2.54 7.85
C ILE A 14 -4.41 -2.92 9.32
N PRO A 15 -5.49 -3.65 9.63
CA PRO A 15 -5.71 -4.15 10.99
C PRO A 15 -4.72 -5.26 11.34
N SER A 16 -4.32 -5.29 12.60
CA SER A 16 -3.56 -6.38 13.21
C SER A 16 -4.38 -6.99 14.36
N LYS A 17 -4.52 -8.32 14.38
CA LYS A 17 -5.30 -9.03 15.41
C LYS A 17 -4.52 -10.17 16.03
N THR A 18 -4.26 -10.05 17.33
CA THR A 18 -3.66 -11.12 18.13
C THR A 18 -4.72 -12.14 18.54
N TYR A 19 -4.33 -13.40 18.57
CA TYR A 19 -5.19 -14.52 18.96
C TYR A 19 -4.38 -15.72 19.45
N THR A 20 -5.04 -16.59 20.20
CA THR A 20 -4.52 -17.87 20.65
C THR A 20 -5.54 -18.97 20.34
N VAL A 21 -5.04 -20.19 20.12
CA VAL A 21 -5.87 -21.39 19.95
C VAL A 21 -5.46 -22.39 21.01
N THR A 22 -6.43 -22.83 21.81
CA THR A 22 -6.25 -23.89 22.80
C THR A 22 -6.86 -25.16 22.26
N GLU A 23 -6.07 -26.22 22.24
CA GLU A 23 -6.40 -27.58 21.81
C GLU A 23 -6.24 -28.51 23.03
N PRO A 24 -7.33 -28.82 23.76
CA PRO A 24 -7.25 -29.53 25.03
C PRO A 24 -6.94 -31.02 24.88
N GLU A 25 -7.24 -31.63 23.74
CA GLU A 25 -7.01 -33.05 23.47
C GLU A 25 -5.56 -33.37 23.08
N GLY A 26 -4.73 -32.35 22.87
CA GLY A 26 -3.34 -32.52 22.43
C GLY A 26 -3.19 -32.92 20.95
N ASP A 27 -4.28 -32.82 20.18
CA ASP A 27 -4.26 -33.12 18.76
C ASP A 27 -3.49 -32.06 17.95
N ALA A 28 -2.97 -32.46 16.79
CA ALA A 28 -2.45 -31.50 15.83
C ALA A 28 -3.62 -30.72 15.20
N PHE A 29 -3.42 -29.42 14.97
CA PHE A 29 -4.40 -28.56 14.31
C PHE A 29 -3.73 -27.60 13.32
N THR A 30 -4.50 -27.14 12.34
CA THR A 30 -4.06 -26.19 11.32
C THR A 30 -4.80 -24.87 11.50
N ILE A 31 -4.10 -23.75 11.37
CA ILE A 31 -4.70 -22.42 11.34
C ILE A 31 -4.72 -21.93 9.89
N THR A 32 -5.87 -21.44 9.46
CA THR A 32 -6.09 -20.79 8.15
C THR A 32 -6.68 -19.41 8.35
N GLU A 33 -6.01 -18.40 7.80
CA GLU A 33 -6.46 -17.01 7.81
C GLU A 33 -6.96 -16.63 6.42
N LYS A 34 -8.09 -15.95 6.37
CA LYS A 34 -8.79 -15.59 5.14
C LYS A 34 -9.22 -14.13 5.16
N ILE A 35 -9.25 -13.52 3.99
CA ILE A 35 -9.93 -12.24 3.75
C ILE A 35 -11.02 -12.45 2.71
N ASN A 36 -12.27 -12.15 3.07
CA ASN A 36 -13.45 -12.40 2.23
C ASN A 36 -13.48 -13.85 1.70
N GLY A 37 -13.16 -14.82 2.55
CA GLY A 37 -13.10 -16.25 2.19
C GLY A 37 -11.85 -16.69 1.43
N LYS A 38 -11.02 -15.76 0.93
CA LYS A 38 -9.76 -16.11 0.25
C LYS A 38 -8.63 -16.28 1.26
N VAL A 39 -7.96 -17.44 1.22
CA VAL A 39 -6.80 -17.73 2.08
C VAL A 39 -5.67 -16.72 1.85
N ILE A 40 -5.15 -16.18 2.95
CA ILE A 40 -3.97 -15.30 2.97
C ILE A 40 -2.78 -15.95 3.68
N ARG A 41 -3.04 -16.90 4.58
CA ARG A 41 -2.00 -17.62 5.32
C ARG A 41 -2.56 -18.93 5.87
N THR A 42 -1.76 -20.00 5.82
CA THR A 42 -2.08 -21.29 6.45
C THR A 42 -0.81 -21.85 7.10
N PHE A 43 -0.93 -22.41 8.30
CA PHE A 43 0.21 -22.96 9.05
C PHE A 43 -0.24 -23.95 10.12
N ALA A 44 0.66 -24.84 10.55
CA ALA A 44 0.42 -25.73 11.68
C ALA A 44 0.33 -24.92 12.98
N GLY A 45 -0.70 -25.19 13.77
CA GLY A 45 -0.93 -24.54 15.05
C GLY A 45 0.01 -25.03 16.13
N THR A 46 0.23 -24.21 17.14
CA THR A 46 0.91 -24.58 18.38
C THR A 46 0.01 -24.22 19.54
N ASN A 47 -0.28 -25.19 20.41
CA ASN A 47 -1.24 -25.02 21.50
C ASN A 47 -0.91 -23.79 22.36
N SER A 48 -1.90 -22.92 22.57
CA SER A 48 -1.82 -21.68 23.36
C SER A 48 -0.74 -20.68 22.92
N LYS A 49 -0.12 -20.86 21.75
CA LYS A 49 0.81 -19.88 21.18
C LYS A 49 0.06 -18.65 20.69
N GLU A 50 0.57 -17.47 21.03
CA GLU A 50 0.06 -16.21 20.47
C GLU A 50 0.48 -16.07 19.01
N ASN A 51 -0.49 -15.72 18.17
CA ASN A 51 -0.31 -15.45 16.76
C ASN A 51 -0.92 -14.08 16.42
N THR A 52 -0.44 -13.47 15.34
CA THR A 52 -0.96 -12.19 14.85
C THR A 52 -1.44 -12.33 13.41
N ALA A 53 -2.74 -12.16 13.17
CA ALA A 53 -3.33 -12.09 11.85
C ALA A 53 -3.14 -10.68 11.27
N THR A 54 -2.60 -10.61 10.06
CA THR A 54 -2.37 -9.35 9.32
C THR A 54 -2.68 -9.58 7.85
N ILE A 55 -3.36 -8.61 7.21
CA ILE A 55 -3.66 -8.67 5.78
C ILE A 55 -2.41 -8.22 5.00
N PRO A 56 -1.89 -9.02 4.04
CA PRO A 56 -0.77 -8.59 3.21
C PRO A 56 -1.07 -7.29 2.47
N LEU A 57 -0.09 -6.39 2.35
CA LEU A 57 -0.28 -5.06 1.76
C LEU A 57 -0.93 -5.10 0.36
N ASN A 58 -0.44 -5.97 -0.52
CA ASN A 58 -1.01 -6.13 -1.87
C ASN A 58 -2.48 -6.57 -1.85
N THR A 59 -2.88 -7.36 -0.85
CA THR A 59 -4.27 -7.79 -0.67
C THR A 59 -5.10 -6.64 -0.12
N TRP A 60 -4.62 -5.92 0.90
CA TRP A 60 -5.27 -4.74 1.47
C TRP A 60 -5.55 -3.66 0.42
N LEU A 61 -4.56 -3.34 -0.43
CA LEU A 61 -4.70 -2.31 -1.46
C LEU A 61 -5.75 -2.67 -2.53
N ARG A 62 -6.02 -3.96 -2.74
CA ARG A 62 -7.04 -4.47 -3.69
C ARG A 62 -8.43 -4.59 -3.09
N LEU A 63 -8.58 -4.42 -1.77
CA LEU A 63 -9.89 -4.37 -1.15
C LEU A 63 -10.63 -3.13 -1.63
N THR A 64 -11.86 -3.31 -2.08
CA THR A 64 -12.75 -2.22 -2.48
C THR A 64 -12.94 -1.24 -1.33
N LEU A 65 -13.07 0.04 -1.65
CA LEU A 65 -13.44 1.03 -0.64
C LEU A 65 -14.92 0.83 -0.26
N THR A 66 -15.29 1.24 0.95
CA THR A 66 -16.66 1.31 1.51
C THR A 66 -17.46 0.01 1.67
N ALA A 67 -17.10 -1.08 0.97
CA ALA A 67 -17.68 -2.39 1.18
C ALA A 67 -17.26 -3.01 2.52
N VAL A 68 -18.12 -3.87 3.08
CA VAL A 68 -17.76 -4.67 4.26
C VAL A 68 -16.84 -5.81 3.83
N HIS A 69 -15.72 -5.92 4.53
CA HIS A 69 -14.76 -7.01 4.42
C HIS A 69 -14.73 -7.83 5.69
N THR A 70 -14.27 -9.07 5.59
CA THR A 70 -14.19 -10.00 6.73
C THR A 70 -12.83 -10.68 6.75
N LEU A 71 -12.05 -10.41 7.80
CA LEU A 71 -10.88 -11.20 8.18
C LEU A 71 -11.36 -12.36 9.04
N THR A 72 -11.10 -13.59 8.60
CA THR A 72 -11.51 -14.81 9.29
C THR A 72 -10.27 -15.61 9.68
N ILE A 73 -10.26 -16.14 10.89
CA ILE A 73 -9.26 -17.06 11.41
C ILE A 73 -10.00 -18.36 11.72
N GLU A 74 -9.58 -19.44 11.09
CA GLU A 74 -10.12 -20.79 11.30
C GLU A 74 -9.02 -21.67 11.88
N ALA A 75 -9.31 -22.38 12.95
CA ALA A 75 -8.47 -23.46 13.46
C ALA A 75 -9.22 -24.78 13.29
N THR A 76 -8.62 -25.73 12.59
CA THR A 76 -9.22 -27.04 12.32
C THR A 76 -8.32 -28.13 12.88
N ASP A 77 -8.87 -28.98 13.75
CA ASP A 77 -8.14 -30.12 14.33
C ASP A 77 -7.96 -31.26 13.31
N SER A 78 -7.20 -32.29 13.70
CA SER A 78 -6.98 -33.48 12.87
C SER A 78 -8.24 -34.33 12.60
N LYS A 79 -9.33 -34.09 13.33
CA LYS A 79 -10.62 -34.77 13.21
C LYS A 79 -11.63 -33.96 12.38
N GLY A 80 -11.24 -32.77 11.92
CA GLY A 80 -12.06 -31.88 11.09
C GLY A 80 -12.95 -30.90 11.87
N MET A 81 -12.90 -30.87 13.21
CA MET A 81 -13.63 -29.87 13.98
C MET A 81 -12.98 -28.51 13.82
N THR A 82 -13.80 -27.48 13.60
CA THR A 82 -13.32 -26.13 13.29
C THR A 82 -13.83 -25.10 14.29
N SER A 83 -12.92 -24.25 14.77
CA SER A 83 -13.22 -23.04 15.54
C SER A 83 -12.91 -21.80 14.70
N THR A 84 -13.86 -20.87 14.63
CA THR A 84 -13.76 -19.69 13.75
C THR A 84 -13.87 -18.39 14.54
N ARG A 85 -13.07 -17.40 14.16
CA ARG A 85 -13.14 -16.02 14.64
C ARG A 85 -13.17 -15.05 13.47
N SER A 86 -14.08 -14.08 13.51
CA SER A 86 -14.30 -13.15 12.40
C SER A 86 -14.24 -11.70 12.84
N TYR A 87 -13.55 -10.88 12.04
CA TYR A 87 -13.48 -9.44 12.20
C TYR A 87 -14.00 -8.76 10.93
N THR A 88 -15.03 -7.94 11.06
CA THR A 88 -15.54 -7.15 9.94
C THR A 88 -14.94 -5.75 9.94
N PHE A 89 -14.81 -5.15 8.77
CA PHE A 89 -14.40 -3.75 8.63
C PHE A 89 -14.80 -3.18 7.28
N ARG A 90 -14.83 -1.85 7.15
CA ARG A 90 -14.87 -1.16 5.86
C ARG A 90 -13.54 -0.46 5.63
N ARG A 91 -12.98 -0.58 4.42
CA ARG A 91 -11.75 0.14 4.08
C ARG A 91 -12.08 1.57 3.63
N SER A 92 -11.33 2.54 4.13
CA SER A 92 -11.28 3.92 3.64
C SER A 92 -9.88 4.28 3.14
N ALA A 93 -9.83 5.24 2.21
CA ALA A 93 -8.59 5.85 1.75
C ALA A 93 -8.89 7.23 1.17
N ASP A 94 -8.05 8.20 1.52
CA ASP A 94 -8.10 9.59 1.06
C ASP A 94 -6.81 10.02 0.36
N LYS A 95 -5.79 9.15 0.34
CA LYS A 95 -4.48 9.41 -0.25
C LYS A 95 -4.03 8.27 -1.16
N ILE A 96 -3.44 8.63 -2.30
CA ILE A 96 -2.64 7.73 -3.14
C ILE A 96 -1.23 8.29 -3.17
N ALA A 97 -0.22 7.46 -2.96
CA ALA A 97 1.17 7.87 -3.13
C ALA A 97 1.97 6.74 -3.75
N PHE A 98 2.81 7.07 -4.73
CA PHE A 98 3.70 6.12 -5.37
C PHE A 98 4.93 6.82 -5.93
N ALA A 99 6.00 6.06 -6.09
CA ALA A 99 7.23 6.47 -6.75
C ALA A 99 7.66 5.35 -7.71
N LEU A 100 8.60 5.66 -8.61
CA LEU A 100 9.28 4.62 -9.37
C LEU A 100 9.93 3.62 -8.41
N ARG A 101 9.62 2.33 -8.58
CA ARG A 101 10.27 1.25 -7.82
C ARG A 101 11.78 1.23 -8.06
N ASN A 102 12.18 1.42 -9.31
CA ASN A 102 13.56 1.46 -9.74
C ASN A 102 13.80 2.81 -10.42
N PRO A 103 14.66 3.67 -9.87
CA PRO A 103 15.10 4.89 -10.56
C PRO A 103 15.82 4.58 -11.88
N PHE A 104 15.84 5.54 -12.78
CA PHE A 104 16.62 5.44 -14.02
C PHE A 104 18.06 5.88 -13.77
N GLY A 105 19.03 4.98 -13.97
CA GLY A 105 20.44 5.34 -13.85
C GLY A 105 20.95 6.20 -15.00
N THR A 106 21.78 7.19 -14.68
CA THR A 106 22.43 8.07 -15.65
C THR A 106 23.90 8.27 -15.30
N ASP A 107 24.74 8.50 -16.32
CA ASP A 107 26.17 8.77 -16.13
C ASP A 107 26.43 10.21 -15.64
N ILE A 108 25.52 11.14 -16.01
CA ILE A 108 25.55 12.55 -15.63
C ILE A 108 24.21 13.00 -15.04
N ALA A 109 24.21 14.14 -14.35
CA ALA A 109 22.99 14.75 -13.83
C ALA A 109 22.05 15.15 -14.98
N ALA A 110 20.82 14.64 -14.96
CA ALA A 110 19.75 15.14 -15.82
C ALA A 110 19.50 16.62 -15.51
N LYS A 111 19.30 17.42 -16.57
CA LYS A 111 19.07 18.86 -16.50
C LYS A 111 17.60 19.18 -16.60
N ARG A 112 16.83 18.39 -17.37
CA ARG A 112 15.41 18.61 -17.59
C ARG A 112 14.65 17.31 -17.57
N ILE A 113 13.42 17.36 -17.03
CA ILE A 113 12.48 16.25 -17.05
C ILE A 113 11.09 16.74 -17.46
N LEU A 114 10.49 16.05 -18.43
CA LEU A 114 9.07 16.17 -18.77
C LEU A 114 8.35 14.98 -18.17
N VAL A 115 7.30 15.23 -17.39
CA VAL A 115 6.44 14.19 -16.81
C VAL A 115 5.00 14.47 -17.23
N THR A 116 4.32 13.44 -17.71
CA THR A 116 2.89 13.45 -18.03
C THR A 116 2.17 12.44 -17.15
N ILE A 117 0.91 12.72 -16.82
CA ILE A 117 0.08 11.81 -16.04
C ILE A 117 -1.29 11.67 -16.68
N ASP A 118 -1.78 10.44 -16.78
CA ASP A 118 -3.17 10.13 -17.10
C ASP A 118 -3.91 9.79 -15.81
N ALA A 119 -4.65 10.77 -15.30
CA ALA A 119 -5.44 10.66 -14.08
C ALA A 119 -6.74 11.45 -14.18
N THR A 120 -7.78 10.95 -13.52
CA THR A 120 -9.03 11.68 -13.26
C THR A 120 -8.90 12.33 -11.89
N ILE A 121 -8.75 13.65 -11.87
CA ILE A 121 -8.67 14.46 -10.65
C ILE A 121 -10.01 15.22 -10.49
N PRO A 122 -10.91 14.77 -9.60
CA PRO A 122 -12.18 15.44 -9.38
C PRO A 122 -12.00 16.79 -8.67
N ALA A 123 -13.01 17.66 -8.78
CA ALA A 123 -13.03 18.93 -8.04
C ALA A 123 -12.91 18.69 -6.53
N GLY A 124 -12.04 19.45 -5.86
CA GLY A 124 -11.75 19.31 -4.43
C GLY A 124 -10.62 18.33 -4.10
N ALA A 125 -10.14 17.56 -5.07
CA ALA A 125 -8.92 16.76 -4.96
C ALA A 125 -7.73 17.48 -5.62
N ASP A 126 -6.52 17.10 -5.22
CA ASP A 126 -5.30 17.61 -5.85
C ASP A 126 -4.17 16.57 -5.80
N TYR A 127 -3.09 16.85 -6.52
CA TYR A 127 -1.86 16.06 -6.48
C TYR A 127 -0.60 16.91 -6.49
N LYS A 128 0.45 16.36 -5.91
CA LYS A 128 1.83 16.83 -6.00
C LYS A 128 2.64 15.86 -6.85
N ALA A 129 3.42 16.39 -7.79
CA ALA A 129 4.41 15.64 -8.56
C ALA A 129 5.80 16.17 -8.24
N GLU A 130 6.69 15.27 -7.80
CA GLU A 130 8.05 15.61 -7.42
C GLU A 130 9.04 14.77 -8.23
N VAL A 131 10.16 15.38 -8.59
CA VAL A 131 11.21 14.78 -9.41
C VAL A 131 12.56 14.97 -8.73
N CYS A 132 13.52 14.08 -9.00
CA CYS A 132 14.91 14.26 -8.58
C CYS A 132 15.87 13.68 -9.62
N ASN A 133 17.13 14.13 -9.60
CA ASN A 133 18.21 13.60 -10.44
C ASN A 133 19.28 12.86 -9.64
N ASN A 134 19.20 12.83 -8.30
CA ASN A 134 20.06 12.09 -7.38
C ASN A 134 19.31 10.95 -6.66
N ALA A 135 18.45 10.22 -7.38
CA ALA A 135 17.56 9.21 -6.81
C ALA A 135 18.23 8.01 -6.11
N PHE A 136 19.55 7.83 -6.27
CA PHE A 136 20.33 6.81 -5.58
C PHE A 136 20.96 7.29 -4.27
N ASP A 137 20.86 8.59 -3.96
CA ASP A 137 21.27 9.11 -2.66
C ASP A 137 20.40 8.49 -1.56
N GLU A 138 20.95 8.33 -0.35
CA GLU A 138 20.18 7.88 0.81
C GLU A 138 18.99 8.83 1.08
N LEU A 139 19.20 10.12 0.85
CA LEU A 139 18.20 11.18 0.93
C LEU A 139 18.19 12.01 -0.37
N PRO A 140 17.44 11.59 -1.41
CA PRO A 140 17.38 12.34 -2.66
C PRO A 140 16.76 13.73 -2.49
N THR A 141 17.20 14.67 -3.31
CA THR A 141 16.70 16.05 -3.33
C THR A 141 15.48 16.11 -4.23
N TRP A 142 14.29 16.01 -3.64
CA TRP A 142 13.02 16.07 -4.37
C TRP A 142 12.60 17.51 -4.66
N GLU A 143 12.38 17.83 -5.93
CA GLU A 143 11.95 19.12 -6.42
C GLU A 143 10.49 19.08 -6.86
N ASP A 144 9.73 20.14 -6.57
CA ASP A 144 8.31 20.23 -6.91
C ASP A 144 8.11 20.61 -8.38
N ALA A 145 7.70 19.63 -9.18
CA ALA A 145 7.39 19.80 -10.60
C ALA A 145 5.88 19.88 -10.88
N THR A 146 5.02 19.99 -9.85
CA THR A 146 3.55 19.85 -9.96
C THR A 146 2.94 20.74 -11.05
N ASN A 147 3.27 22.04 -11.06
CA ASN A 147 2.75 22.95 -12.08
C ASN A 147 3.26 22.59 -13.48
N HIS A 148 4.49 22.12 -13.60
CA HIS A 148 5.06 21.70 -14.89
C HIS A 148 4.33 20.47 -15.43
N VAL A 149 4.00 19.51 -14.57
CA VAL A 149 3.17 18.34 -14.95
C VAL A 149 1.75 18.78 -15.33
N LYS A 150 1.09 19.63 -14.53
CA LYS A 150 -0.26 20.13 -14.81
C LYS A 150 -0.36 20.90 -16.13
N PHE A 151 0.68 21.64 -16.50
CA PHE A 151 0.73 22.43 -17.73
C PHE A 151 1.48 21.75 -18.88
N ASN A 152 1.84 20.47 -18.73
CA ASN A 152 2.58 19.69 -19.73
C ASN A 152 3.87 20.38 -20.21
N ARG A 153 4.70 20.82 -19.26
CA ARG A 153 5.98 21.51 -19.48
C ARG A 153 7.14 20.71 -18.89
N GLY A 154 8.32 20.86 -19.48
CA GLY A 154 9.55 20.34 -18.90
C GLY A 154 9.97 21.14 -17.67
N PHE A 155 10.31 20.44 -16.59
CA PHE A 155 10.88 20.99 -15.36
C PHE A 155 12.41 21.02 -15.45
N ILE A 156 13.03 22.13 -15.08
CA ILE A 156 14.49 22.27 -15.03
C ILE A 156 14.97 21.90 -13.62
N LEU A 157 15.75 20.82 -13.52
CA LEU A 157 16.31 20.34 -12.26
C LEU A 157 17.36 21.31 -11.74
N THR A 158 17.15 21.81 -10.53
CA THR A 158 18.05 22.77 -9.88
C THR A 158 19.13 22.07 -9.08
N ASN A 159 18.89 20.83 -8.61
CA ASN A 159 19.90 20.06 -7.90
C ASN A 159 21.12 19.75 -8.79
N LYS A 160 22.31 20.09 -8.30
CA LYS A 160 23.60 19.88 -8.98
C LYS A 160 24.56 18.96 -8.22
N GLU A 161 24.10 18.39 -7.11
CA GLU A 161 24.92 17.55 -6.24
C GLU A 161 24.32 16.14 -6.08
N LYS A 162 25.19 15.16 -5.81
CA LYS A 162 24.81 13.81 -5.39
C LYS A 162 25.79 13.30 -4.34
N THR A 163 25.32 12.42 -3.47
CA THR A 163 26.15 11.72 -2.48
C THR A 163 26.41 10.26 -2.86
N ALA A 164 25.57 9.66 -3.68
CA ALA A 164 25.76 8.32 -4.22
C ALA A 164 26.84 8.28 -5.32
N GLU A 165 27.29 7.07 -5.66
CA GLU A 165 28.26 6.84 -6.74
C GLU A 165 27.72 7.27 -8.12
N LYS A 166 26.44 7.00 -8.39
CA LYS A 166 25.77 7.23 -9.69
C LYS A 166 24.65 8.26 -9.59
N TRP A 167 24.41 8.99 -10.68
CA TRP A 167 23.22 9.81 -10.84
C TRP A 167 22.00 8.93 -11.12
N GLY A 168 20.81 9.43 -10.79
CA GLY A 168 19.58 8.70 -11.01
C GLY A 168 18.35 9.58 -11.07
N VAL A 169 17.55 9.43 -12.11
CA VAL A 169 16.28 10.16 -12.25
C VAL A 169 15.15 9.36 -11.62
N SER A 170 14.33 10.02 -10.81
CA SER A 170 13.08 9.45 -10.30
C SER A 170 11.95 10.46 -10.26
N VAL A 171 10.74 9.94 -10.18
CA VAL A 171 9.49 10.69 -10.02
C VAL A 171 8.65 10.04 -8.94
N ARG A 172 7.98 10.86 -8.14
CA ARG A 172 6.96 10.43 -7.19
C ARG A 172 5.74 11.32 -7.27
N PHE A 173 4.60 10.75 -6.94
CA PHE A 173 3.33 11.43 -6.88
C PHE A 173 2.67 11.21 -5.52
N SER A 174 1.95 12.23 -5.06
CA SER A 174 1.02 12.11 -3.94
C SER A 174 -0.29 12.82 -4.29
N PHE A 175 -1.40 12.10 -4.16
CA PHE A 175 -2.75 12.56 -4.44
C PHE A 175 -3.51 12.63 -3.13
N THR A 176 -4.32 13.67 -2.97
CA THR A 176 -5.19 13.86 -1.82
C THR A 176 -6.60 14.06 -2.30
N LYS A 177 -7.55 13.28 -1.75
CA LYS A 177 -8.98 13.36 -2.09
C LYS A 177 -9.59 14.71 -1.69
N GLY A 178 -9.10 15.32 -0.61
CA GLY A 178 -9.58 16.61 -0.12
C GLY A 178 -11.09 16.59 0.12
N THR A 179 -11.82 17.51 -0.50
CA THR A 179 -13.29 17.59 -0.40
C THR A 179 -14.02 16.85 -1.52
N ALA A 180 -13.30 16.18 -2.44
CA ALA A 180 -13.93 15.48 -3.54
C ALA A 180 -14.84 14.35 -3.06
N THR A 181 -16.02 14.24 -3.66
CA THR A 181 -16.94 13.11 -3.45
C THR A 181 -16.68 12.00 -4.47
N GLU A 182 -16.32 12.39 -5.70
CA GLU A 182 -16.04 11.50 -6.82
C GLU A 182 -14.72 10.72 -6.68
N PRO A 183 -14.56 9.61 -7.39
CA PRO A 183 -13.31 8.84 -7.40
C PRO A 183 -12.13 9.62 -8.00
N LEU A 184 -10.98 9.55 -7.34
CA LEU A 184 -9.68 9.87 -7.94
C LEU A 184 -9.10 8.61 -8.56
N ILE A 185 -8.76 8.68 -9.84
CA ILE A 185 -8.29 7.51 -10.61
C ILE A 185 -6.95 7.87 -11.24
N VAL A 186 -5.93 7.04 -11.02
CA VAL A 186 -4.64 7.13 -11.72
C VAL A 186 -4.56 5.96 -12.69
N LYS A 187 -4.44 6.25 -13.99
CA LYS A 187 -4.35 5.23 -15.04
C LYS A 187 -2.91 4.95 -15.45
N GLY A 188 -2.06 5.98 -15.41
CA GLY A 188 -0.64 5.84 -15.70
C GLY A 188 0.08 7.18 -15.69
N PHE A 189 1.39 7.13 -15.88
CA PHE A 189 2.23 8.30 -16.10
C PHE A 189 3.34 7.95 -17.08
N GLY A 190 3.92 8.96 -17.71
CA GLY A 190 5.01 8.83 -18.67
C GLY A 190 5.88 10.08 -18.67
N GLY A 191 6.86 10.12 -19.57
CA GLY A 191 7.76 11.25 -19.64
C GLY A 191 9.06 10.96 -20.37
N ALA A 192 9.95 11.94 -20.35
CA ALA A 192 11.31 11.86 -20.86
C ALA A 192 12.21 12.79 -20.04
N PHE A 193 13.52 12.56 -20.08
CA PHE A 193 14.51 13.42 -19.44
C PHE A 193 15.75 13.55 -20.33
N ASP A 194 16.51 14.63 -20.13
CA ASP A 194 17.78 14.94 -20.79
C ASP A 194 18.79 15.58 -19.81
#